data_AF-A0A0N4W7U1-F1
#
_entry.id   AF-A0A0N4W7U1-F1
#
_cell.length_a   1.000
_cell.length_b   1.000
_cell.length_c   1.000
_cell.angle_alpha   90.00
_cell.angle_beta   90.00
_cell.angle_gamma   90.00
#
_symmetry.space_group_name_H-M   'P 1'
#
loop_
_entity.id
_entity.type
_entity.pdbx_description
1 polymer ?
#
loop_
_entity_poly.entity_id
_entity_poly.type
_entity_poly.pdbx_seq_one_letter_code
_entity_poly.pdbx_strand_id
1 'polypeptide(L)'
;MKLETCVYSLYKIYPEHGKRVVRPDGKVHIFLSDKAFRSTELKRNRSLPYKEQKTYGQENVKKKKVNKTTHTLNRAVAGVSLEAILTKTNAANEANKAARAAKTALNKEKKPAPQMVKTPKPVRATAPPIGGKH
;
A
#
# COMPACT_ATOMS: atom_id res chain seq x y z
N MET A 1 -6.70 -11.76 -37.58
CA MET A 1 -7.81 -10.78 -37.66
C MET A 1 -7.93 -10.04 -36.32
N LYS A 2 -8.09 -8.71 -36.34
CA LYS A 2 -8.13 -7.89 -35.12
C LYS A 2 -9.54 -7.92 -34.52
N LEU A 3 -9.64 -8.17 -33.22
CA LEU A 3 -10.90 -8.07 -32.50
C LEU A 3 -11.19 -6.60 -32.19
N GLU A 4 -12.38 -6.16 -32.60
CA GLU A 4 -12.86 -4.82 -32.30
C GLU A 4 -13.68 -4.85 -31.00
N THR A 5 -14.02 -3.69 -30.45
CA THR A 5 -14.80 -3.61 -29.21
C THR A 5 -16.05 -2.77 -29.45
N CYS A 6 -17.19 -3.26 -28.98
CA CYS A 6 -18.46 -2.56 -29.08
C CYS A 6 -18.43 -1.30 -28.21
N VAL A 7 -18.71 -0.13 -28.80
CA VAL A 7 -18.72 1.16 -28.06
C VAL A 7 -19.78 1.18 -26.95
N TYR A 8 -20.91 0.50 -27.16
CA TYR A 8 -22.02 0.50 -26.21
C TYR A 8 -21.91 -0.57 -25.13
N SER A 9 -21.50 -1.78 -25.48
CA SER A 9 -21.53 -2.94 -24.58
C SER A 9 -20.16 -3.41 -24.12
N LEU A 10 -19.07 -2.84 -24.64
CA LEU A 10 -17.68 -3.19 -24.34
C LEU A 10 -17.30 -4.67 -24.59
N TYR A 11 -18.17 -5.41 -25.28
CA TYR A 11 -17.89 -6.79 -25.69
C TYR A 11 -16.97 -6.82 -26.90
N LYS A 12 -16.16 -7.88 -26.99
CA LYS A 12 -15.33 -8.19 -28.14
C LYS A 12 -16.23 -8.52 -29.34
N ILE A 13 -15.89 -7.92 -30.48
CA ILE A 13 -16.55 -8.13 -31.77
C ILE A 13 -15.60 -8.96 -32.61
N TYR A 14 -16.08 -10.13 -33.02
CA TYR A 14 -15.39 -10.98 -33.98
C TYR A 14 -15.64 -10.46 -35.40
N PRO A 15 -14.75 -10.78 -36.34
CA PRO A 15 -14.98 -10.52 -37.76
C PRO A 15 -16.36 -11.00 -38.23
N GLU A 16 -16.92 -10.33 -39.23
CA GLU A 16 -18.28 -10.57 -39.77
C GLU A 16 -19.46 -10.29 -38.80
N HIS A 17 -19.19 -9.83 -37.58
CA HIS A 17 -20.26 -9.53 -36.61
C HIS A 17 -20.48 -8.03 -36.43
N GLY A 18 -21.76 -7.68 -36.29
CA GLY A 18 -22.15 -6.33 -35.91
C GLY A 18 -22.14 -5.34 -37.07
N LYS A 19 -22.03 -4.05 -36.73
CA LYS A 19 -22.10 -2.94 -37.69
C LYS A 19 -21.14 -1.82 -37.32
N ARG A 20 -20.48 -1.25 -38.33
CA ARG A 20 -19.65 -0.05 -38.20
C ARG A 20 -20.44 1.15 -38.72
N VAL A 21 -20.51 2.22 -37.92
CA VAL A 21 -21.22 3.45 -38.25
C VAL A 21 -20.26 4.61 -38.07
N VAL A 22 -20.14 5.43 -39.12
CA VAL A 22 -19.37 6.67 -39.08
C VAL A 22 -20.33 7.80 -38.74
N ARG A 23 -20.03 8.54 -37.67
CA ARG A 23 -20.80 9.70 -37.25
C ARG A 23 -20.38 10.94 -38.06
N PRO A 24 -21.21 12.00 -38.09
CA PRO A 24 -20.87 13.23 -38.80
C PRO A 24 -19.62 13.94 -38.25
N ASP A 25 -19.21 13.65 -37.01
CA ASP A 25 -17.95 14.13 -36.42
C ASP A 25 -16.72 13.31 -36.87
N GLY A 26 -16.87 12.39 -37.82
CA GLY A 26 -15.81 11.52 -38.33
C GLY A 26 -15.44 10.36 -37.40
N LYS A 27 -16.09 10.25 -36.24
CA LYS A 27 -15.82 9.15 -35.30
C LYS A 27 -16.49 7.87 -35.76
N VAL A 28 -15.72 6.79 -35.73
CA VAL A 28 -16.17 5.46 -36.09
C VAL A 28 -16.64 4.73 -34.84
N HIS A 29 -17.93 4.40 -34.78
CA HIS A 29 -18.49 3.55 -33.74
C HIS A 29 -18.72 2.14 -34.29
N ILE A 30 -18.31 1.14 -33.54
CA ILE A 30 -18.52 -0.27 -33.89
C ILE A 30 -19.48 -0.85 -32.85
N PHE A 31 -20.52 -1.53 -33.34
CA PHE A 31 -21.59 -2.10 -32.54
C PHE A 31 -21.66 -3.60 -32.75
N LEU A 32 -21.85 -4.36 -31.67
CA LEU A 32 -22.01 -5.82 -31.75
C LEU A 32 -23.36 -6.24 -32.35
N SER A 33 -24.43 -5.48 -32.12
CA SER A 33 -25.79 -5.83 -32.56
C SER A 33 -26.66 -4.60 -32.77
N ASP A 34 -27.77 -4.77 -33.49
CA ASP A 34 -28.74 -3.69 -33.74
C ASP A 34 -29.36 -3.14 -32.45
N LYS A 35 -29.50 -4.00 -31.42
CA LYS A 35 -29.92 -3.56 -30.09
C LYS A 35 -28.97 -2.53 -29.51
N ALA A 36 -27.66 -2.74 -29.66
CA ALA A 36 -26.63 -1.82 -29.18
C ALA A 36 -26.65 -0.49 -29.96
N PHE A 37 -26.85 -0.57 -31.27
CA PHE A 37 -26.97 0.60 -32.13
C PHE A 37 -28.21 1.45 -31.76
N ARG A 38 -29.40 0.84 -31.73
CA ARG A 38 -30.66 1.52 -31.37
C ARG A 38 -30.62 2.13 -29.97
N SER A 39 -29.97 1.48 -29.00
CA SER A 39 -29.83 2.06 -27.67
C SER A 39 -28.94 3.30 -27.64
N THR A 40 -27.88 3.35 -28.45
CA THR A 40 -27.05 4.57 -28.54
C THR A 40 -27.75 5.71 -29.23
N GLU A 41 -28.54 5.42 -30.27
CA GLU A 41 -29.36 6.43 -30.96
C GLU A 41 -30.41 7.03 -30.03
N LEU A 42 -31.07 6.18 -29.25
CA LEU A 42 -32.05 6.59 -28.23
C LEU A 42 -31.40 7.15 -26.95
N LYS A 43 -30.08 7.38 -26.97
CA LYS A 43 -29.29 7.93 -25.85
C LYS A 43 -29.54 7.21 -24.52
N ARG A 44 -29.83 5.91 -24.59
CA ARG A 44 -30.08 5.11 -23.39
C ARG A 44 -28.76 4.86 -22.69
N ASN A 45 -28.69 5.25 -21.43
CA ASN A 45 -27.61 4.79 -20.57
C ASN A 45 -27.85 3.31 -20.28
N ARG A 46 -26.91 2.47 -20.72
CA ARG A 46 -26.91 1.08 -20.29
C ARG A 46 -26.76 1.07 -18.77
N SER A 47 -27.57 0.29 -18.06
CA SER A 47 -27.45 0.09 -16.61
C SER A 47 -26.18 -0.70 -16.20
N LEU A 48 -25.22 -0.91 -17.12
CA LEU A 48 -23.98 -1.64 -16.87
C LEU A 48 -22.69 -0.80 -16.68
N PRO A 49 -22.66 0.47 -16.21
CA PRO A 49 -21.45 0.92 -15.51
C PRO A 49 -21.22 0.11 -14.22
N TYR A 50 -22.18 -0.74 -13.81
CA TYR A 50 -22.13 -1.53 -12.58
C TYR A 50 -20.97 -2.56 -12.50
N LYS A 51 -20.40 -3.03 -13.62
CA LYS A 51 -19.28 -3.98 -13.57
C LYS A 51 -17.91 -3.33 -13.46
N GLU A 52 -17.77 -2.09 -13.92
CA GLU A 52 -16.54 -1.30 -13.71
C GLU A 52 -16.60 -0.47 -12.41
N GLN A 53 -17.79 -0.03 -11.99
CA GLN A 53 -17.99 0.74 -10.77
C GLN A 53 -18.20 -0.10 -9.51
N LYS A 54 -18.71 -1.34 -9.60
CA LYS A 54 -18.67 -2.29 -8.49
C LYS A 54 -17.72 -3.39 -8.84
N THR A 55 -16.69 -3.52 -8.01
CA THR A 55 -15.66 -4.56 -8.02
C THR A 55 -16.29 -5.95 -8.04
N TYR A 56 -16.62 -6.43 -9.23
CA TYR A 56 -16.98 -7.81 -9.48
C TYR A 56 -15.97 -8.35 -10.48
N GLY A 57 -14.88 -8.95 -9.96
CA GLY A 57 -13.90 -9.70 -10.74
C GLY A 57 -12.66 -8.94 -11.25
N GLN A 58 -12.20 -7.87 -10.59
CA GLN A 58 -10.90 -7.27 -10.95
C GLN A 58 -9.72 -7.89 -10.17
N GLU A 59 -8.89 -8.68 -10.86
CA GLU A 59 -7.52 -9.07 -10.46
C GLU A 59 -6.46 -8.05 -10.92
N ASN A 60 -6.85 -6.96 -11.59
CA ASN A 60 -5.92 -6.00 -12.18
C ASN A 60 -5.55 -4.82 -11.27
N VAL A 61 -5.46 -5.05 -9.96
CA VAL A 61 -4.70 -4.13 -9.11
C VAL A 61 -3.25 -4.56 -9.22
N LYS A 62 -2.53 -3.99 -10.21
CA LYS A 62 -1.06 -3.98 -10.17
C LYS A 62 -0.66 -3.24 -8.89
N LYS A 63 -0.51 -3.98 -7.79
CA LYS A 63 0.05 -3.47 -6.55
C LYS A 63 1.39 -2.86 -6.93
N LYS A 64 1.54 -1.55 -6.74
CA LYS A 64 2.84 -0.89 -6.91
C LYS A 64 3.84 -1.70 -6.09
N LYS A 65 4.84 -2.31 -6.73
CA LYS A 65 5.90 -3.02 -6.02
C LYS A 65 6.62 -1.98 -5.17
N VAL A 66 6.33 -1.97 -3.87
CA VAL A 66 7.13 -1.23 -2.89
C VAL A 66 8.44 -2.00 -2.79
N ASN A 67 9.51 -1.45 -3.36
CA ASN A 67 10.84 -2.01 -3.17
C ASN A 67 11.18 -1.87 -1.69
N LYS A 68 11.14 -2.97 -0.94
CA LYS A 68 11.64 -3.02 0.43
C LYS A 68 13.16 -2.92 0.37
N THR A 69 13.72 -1.79 0.80
CA THR A 69 15.16 -1.57 0.91
C THR A 69 15.77 -2.66 1.79
N THR A 70 16.54 -3.55 1.18
CA THR A 70 17.16 -4.67 1.88
C THR A 70 18.54 -4.23 2.37
N HIS A 71 18.64 -3.83 3.64
CA HIS A 71 19.92 -3.42 4.23
C HIS A 71 20.76 -4.66 4.59
N THR A 72 21.67 -5.07 3.71
CA THR A 72 22.74 -6.03 4.06
C THR A 72 24.04 -5.28 4.27
N LEU A 73 24.23 -4.74 5.47
CA LEU A 73 25.42 -3.95 5.81
C LEU A 73 26.39 -4.70 6.73
N ASN A 74 26.59 -6.01 6.48
CA ASN A 74 27.52 -6.84 7.23
C ASN A 74 28.49 -7.53 6.26
N ARG A 75 29.31 -6.73 5.53
CA ARG A 75 30.36 -7.27 4.66
C ARG A 75 31.71 -7.12 5.35
N ALA A 76 32.50 -8.21 5.36
CA ALA A 76 33.90 -8.14 5.76
C ALA A 76 34.68 -7.23 4.78
N VAL A 77 35.66 -6.51 5.30
CA VAL A 77 36.50 -5.59 4.53
C VAL A 77 37.88 -6.23 4.36
N ALA A 78 38.50 -6.13 3.19
CA ALA A 78 39.81 -6.74 2.94
C ALA A 78 40.81 -6.27 4.02
N GLY A 79 41.40 -7.23 4.75
CA GLY A 79 42.34 -6.99 5.85
C GLY A 79 41.73 -6.93 7.25
N VAL A 80 40.40 -6.91 7.41
CA VAL A 80 39.74 -7.00 8.73
C VAL A 80 38.52 -7.89 8.64
N SER A 81 38.53 -9.00 9.39
CA SER A 81 37.38 -9.88 9.50
C SER A 81 36.19 -9.15 10.13
N LEU A 82 34.97 -9.56 9.77
CA LEU A 82 33.73 -9.00 10.31
C LEU A 82 33.72 -9.03 11.85
N GLU A 83 34.27 -10.08 12.45
CA GLU A 83 34.37 -10.26 13.91
C GLU A 83 35.27 -9.23 14.59
N ALA A 84 36.38 -8.88 13.96
CA ALA A 84 37.29 -7.84 14.47
C ALA A 84 36.66 -6.44 14.41
N ILE A 85 35.73 -6.19 13.49
CA ILE A 85 34.98 -4.93 13.41
C ILE A 85 33.97 -4.85 14.56
N LEU A 86 33.19 -5.90 14.80
CA LEU A 86 32.15 -5.92 15.82
C LEU A 86 32.70 -5.80 17.26
N THR A 87 33.80 -6.49 17.54
CA THR A 87 34.47 -6.44 18.85
C THR A 87 35.00 -5.04 19.16
N LYS A 88 35.63 -4.38 18.19
CA LYS A 88 36.11 -3.00 18.34
C LYS A 88 34.95 -2.01 18.54
N THR A 89 33.84 -2.17 17.81
CA THR A 89 32.69 -1.27 17.96
C THR A 89 32.00 -1.41 19.32
N ASN A 90 31.90 -2.63 19.86
CA ASN A 90 31.25 -2.87 21.14
C ASN A 90 32.10 -2.33 22.30
N ALA A 91 33.41 -2.58 22.28
CA ALA A 91 34.33 -2.01 23.26
C ALA A 91 34.33 -0.47 23.24
N ALA A 92 34.30 0.13 22.05
CA ALA A 92 34.22 1.58 21.92
C ALA A 92 32.89 2.15 22.47
N ASN A 93 31.77 1.45 22.30
CA ASN A 93 30.47 1.90 22.83
C ASN A 93 30.44 1.90 24.36
N GLU A 94 31.06 0.92 25.02
CA GLU A 94 31.14 0.85 26.48
C GLU A 94 32.02 1.96 27.05
N ALA A 95 33.20 2.19 26.45
CA ALA A 95 34.08 3.29 26.82
C ALA A 95 33.39 4.65 26.63
N ASN A 96 32.68 4.84 25.50
CA ASN A 96 31.95 6.06 25.24
C ASN A 96 30.76 6.25 26.18
N LYS A 97 30.09 5.18 26.60
CA LYS A 97 28.97 5.26 27.56
C LYS A 97 29.46 5.63 28.96
N ALA A 98 30.59 5.09 29.40
CA ALA A 98 31.23 5.46 30.66
C ALA A 98 31.66 6.93 30.66
N ALA A 99 32.29 7.41 29.57
CA ALA A 99 32.64 8.82 29.42
C ALA A 99 31.41 9.74 29.41
N ARG A 100 30.31 9.32 28.75
CA ARG A 100 29.04 10.07 28.77
C ARG A 100 28.40 10.07 30.17
N ALA A 101 28.45 8.98 30.90
CA ALA A 101 27.93 8.88 32.26
C ALA A 101 28.73 9.76 33.23
N ALA A 102 30.06 9.74 33.15
CA ALA A 102 30.94 10.61 33.94
C ALA A 102 30.68 12.09 33.65
N LYS A 103 30.55 12.48 32.37
CA LYS A 103 30.16 13.85 32.01
C LYS A 103 28.78 14.24 32.52
N THR A 104 27.83 13.30 32.52
CA THR A 104 26.46 13.53 33.05
C THR A 104 26.46 13.66 34.57
N ALA A 105 27.28 12.89 35.28
CA ALA A 105 27.44 12.99 36.72
C ALA A 105 28.07 14.34 37.12
N LEU A 106 29.13 14.75 36.45
CA LEU A 106 29.74 16.07 36.65
C LEU A 106 28.75 17.22 36.36
N ASN A 107 27.83 17.04 35.41
CA ASN A 107 26.79 18.04 35.14
C ASN A 107 25.63 18.02 36.15
N LYS A 108 25.37 16.88 36.80
CA LYS A 108 24.41 16.76 37.91
C LYS A 108 24.98 17.30 39.21
N GLU A 109 26.27 17.09 39.48
CA GLU A 109 26.96 17.66 40.64
C GLU A 109 27.08 19.19 40.55
N LYS A 110 27.15 19.73 39.33
CA LYS A 110 27.02 21.18 39.08
C LYS A 110 25.59 21.72 39.23
N LYS A 111 24.60 20.88 39.56
CA LYS A 111 23.21 21.29 39.87
C LYS A 111 22.74 20.67 41.19
N PRO A 112 22.91 21.34 42.35
CA PRO A 112 22.34 20.85 43.60
C PRO A 112 20.79 20.91 43.59
N ALA A 113 20.19 19.91 44.24
CA ALA A 113 18.77 19.56 44.44
C ALA A 113 17.85 20.74 44.83
N PRO A 114 16.48 20.65 44.84
CA PRO A 114 15.62 19.47 45.09
C PRO A 114 14.34 19.46 44.20
N GLN A 115 13.35 18.56 44.24
CA GLN A 115 12.33 18.20 45.26
C GLN A 115 11.46 17.10 44.60
N MET A 116 11.26 15.92 45.20
CA MET A 116 10.17 15.57 46.13
C MET A 116 8.75 15.41 45.51
N VAL A 117 8.24 14.17 45.68
CA VAL A 117 6.84 13.73 45.94
C VAL A 117 5.79 13.59 44.80
N LYS A 118 5.35 12.34 44.50
CA LYS A 118 4.07 11.72 44.97
C LYS A 118 3.65 10.44 44.18
N THR A 119 3.12 9.49 44.94
CA THR A 119 2.51 8.16 44.67
C THR A 119 1.01 8.26 44.26
N PRO A 120 0.16 7.19 44.22
CA PRO A 120 0.08 5.98 43.37
C PRO A 120 -1.35 5.69 42.76
N LYS A 121 -1.48 4.64 41.90
CA LYS A 121 -2.60 3.76 41.37
C LYS A 121 -4.11 4.00 41.74
N PRO A 122 -5.12 3.21 41.25
CA PRO A 122 -5.60 2.68 39.93
C PRO A 122 -7.08 3.14 39.66
N VAL A 123 -7.84 2.79 38.60
CA VAL A 123 -8.86 1.70 38.35
C VAL A 123 -9.55 2.05 36.99
N ARG A 124 -10.18 1.18 36.18
CA ARG A 124 -11.51 0.56 36.37
C ARG A 124 -11.89 -0.39 35.21
N ALA A 125 -12.58 -1.47 35.56
CA ALA A 125 -13.10 -2.56 34.73
C ALA A 125 -14.46 -2.25 34.05
N THR A 126 -14.89 -3.10 33.09
CA THR A 126 -16.28 -3.63 32.96
C THR A 126 -16.40 -4.78 31.93
N ALA A 127 -16.60 -5.99 32.46
CA ALA A 127 -17.51 -7.14 32.16
C ALA A 127 -18.00 -7.60 30.74
N PRO A 128 -18.40 -8.90 30.59
CA PRO A 128 -18.67 -9.67 29.33
C PRO A 128 -20.21 -9.97 29.16
N PRO A 129 -20.81 -11.09 28.63
CA PRO A 129 -20.42 -12.21 27.73
C PRO A 129 -21.54 -12.70 26.70
N ILE A 130 -21.35 -13.88 26.06
CA ILE A 130 -22.31 -14.90 25.51
C ILE A 130 -23.03 -14.72 24.13
N GLY A 131 -22.70 -15.63 23.17
CA GLY A 131 -23.65 -16.62 22.61
C GLY A 131 -24.24 -16.44 21.19
N GLY A 132 -24.16 -17.51 20.35
CA GLY A 132 -25.22 -17.82 19.37
C GLY A 132 -24.83 -18.44 18.01
N LYS A 133 -25.04 -19.76 17.89
CA LYS A 133 -25.56 -20.54 16.73
C LYS A 133 -24.82 -20.51 15.38
N HIS A 134 -24.32 -21.69 14.95
CA HIS A 134 -24.83 -22.46 13.79
C HIS A 134 -24.26 -23.89 13.82
#